data_AF-A0A9X2P2N2-F1
#
_entry.id   AF-A0A9X2P2N2-F1
#
_cell.length_a   1.000
_cell.length_b   1.000
_cell.length_c   1.000
_cell.angle_alpha   90.00
_cell.angle_beta   90.00
_cell.angle_gamma   90.00
#
_symmetry.space_group_name_H-M   'P 1'
#
loop_
_entity.id
_entity.type
_entity.pdbx_description
1 polymer ?
#
loop_
_entity_poly.entity_id
_entity_poly.type
_entity_poly.pdbx_seq_one_letter_code
_entity_poly.pdbx_strand_id
1 'polypeptide(L)'
;MQDPKSLTSVAAFHQTFKHPILPEPQIPDAKRCKLRVSLIAEELKELEEGIKNQDIVEIADALCDIQYVLSGAILEFGLAEKFKALFDEVQRSNMSKACKTIAEAEQTVSLYQNQGVDCHYEKEGELFLVYRKEDRKTLKSINYSPADLKGIIG
;
A
#
# COMPACT_ATOMS: atom_id res chain seq x y z
N MET A 1 -8.37 -16.70 2.25
CA MET A 1 -7.10 -16.29 1.63
C MET A 1 -5.97 -16.60 2.61
N GLN A 2 -4.76 -16.88 2.13
CA GLN A 2 -3.60 -17.15 2.98
C GLN A 2 -2.56 -16.06 2.71
N ASP A 3 -2.09 -15.40 3.76
CA ASP A 3 -1.09 -14.34 3.61
C ASP A 3 0.32 -14.97 3.47
N PRO A 4 1.14 -14.50 2.53
CA PRO A 4 2.53 -14.94 2.45
C PRO A 4 3.30 -14.46 3.69
N LYS A 5 4.19 -15.30 4.20
CA LYS A 5 5.13 -14.95 5.28
C LYS A 5 6.32 -14.14 4.74
N SER A 6 6.06 -13.13 3.92
CA SER A 6 7.06 -12.43 3.09
C SER A 6 8.23 -11.88 3.91
N LEU A 7 7.94 -11.08 4.95
CA LEU A 7 8.97 -10.43 5.76
C LEU A 7 9.89 -11.45 6.47
N THR A 8 9.32 -12.52 7.05
CA THR A 8 10.12 -13.56 7.72
C THR A 8 10.93 -14.40 6.73
N SER A 9 10.38 -14.70 5.55
CA SER A 9 11.10 -15.44 4.50
C SER A 9 12.28 -14.63 3.95
N VAL A 10 12.08 -13.34 3.70
CA VAL A 10 13.14 -12.45 3.20
C VAL A 10 14.17 -12.13 4.29
N ALA A 11 13.76 -12.09 5.57
CA ALA A 11 14.71 -12.00 6.68
C ALA A 11 15.66 -13.21 6.70
N ALA A 12 15.15 -14.43 6.49
CA ALA A 12 15.97 -15.63 6.38
C ALA A 12 16.92 -15.57 5.17
N PHE A 13 16.47 -15.01 4.04
CA PHE A 13 17.33 -14.74 2.88
C PHE A 13 18.45 -13.75 3.25
N HIS A 14 18.13 -12.60 3.84
CA HIS A 14 19.14 -11.61 4.26
C HIS A 14 20.16 -12.22 5.24
N GLN A 15 19.73 -13.05 6.19
CA GLN A 15 20.62 -13.75 7.13
C GLN A 15 21.54 -14.76 6.43
N THR A 16 21.02 -15.48 5.45
CA THR A 16 21.76 -16.47 4.65
C THR A 16 22.81 -15.79 3.78
N PHE A 17 22.39 -14.79 3.00
CA PHE A 17 23.22 -14.10 2.01
C PHE A 17 23.93 -12.85 2.54
N LYS A 18 23.90 -12.65 3.87
CA LYS A 18 24.61 -11.57 4.58
C LYS A 18 24.24 -10.17 4.09
N HIS A 19 22.96 -9.95 3.81
CA HIS A 19 22.42 -8.62 3.56
C HIS A 19 22.01 -7.95 4.88
N PRO A 20 22.03 -6.61 4.96
CA PRO A 20 21.70 -5.89 6.18
C PRO A 20 20.25 -6.15 6.63
N ILE A 21 20.07 -6.23 7.94
CA ILE A 21 18.78 -6.12 8.63
C ILE A 21 19.04 -5.14 9.76
N LEU A 22 18.38 -3.98 9.72
CA LEU A 22 18.59 -2.98 10.76
C LEU A 22 17.62 -3.25 11.92
N PRO A 23 18.08 -3.11 13.19
CA PRO A 23 17.27 -3.47 14.34
C PRO A 23 16.21 -2.41 14.68
N GLU A 24 16.41 -1.18 14.23
CA GLU A 24 15.55 -0.03 14.56
C GLU A 24 15.35 0.88 13.33
N PRO A 25 14.20 1.59 13.25
CA PRO A 25 13.89 2.48 12.14
C PRO A 25 14.99 3.52 11.91
N GLN A 26 15.61 3.49 10.74
CA GLN A 26 16.66 4.44 10.38
C GLN A 26 16.83 4.52 8.87
N ILE A 27 17.52 5.56 8.41
CA ILE A 27 17.91 5.72 7.01
C ILE A 27 19.29 5.07 6.82
N PRO A 28 19.43 4.00 6.03
CA PRO A 28 20.73 3.40 5.73
C PRO A 28 21.56 4.33 4.83
N ASP A 29 22.81 3.96 4.56
CA ASP A 29 23.66 4.77 3.68
C ASP A 29 23.04 4.97 2.28
N ALA A 30 23.46 6.04 1.62
CA ALA A 30 22.89 6.44 0.33
C ALA A 30 23.02 5.37 -0.77
N LYS A 31 24.04 4.49 -0.71
CA LYS A 31 24.17 3.41 -1.70
C LYS A 31 23.12 2.33 -1.46
N ARG A 32 22.84 1.98 -0.21
CA ARG A 32 21.76 1.04 0.15
C ARG A 32 20.39 1.59 -0.21
N CYS A 33 20.14 2.87 0.10
CA CYS A 33 18.89 3.53 -0.30
C CYS A 33 18.68 3.46 -1.81
N LYS A 34 19.71 3.81 -2.59
CA LYS A 34 19.66 3.73 -4.06
C LYS A 34 19.42 2.31 -4.57
N LEU A 35 20.07 1.31 -3.97
CA LEU A 35 19.87 -0.09 -4.33
C LEU A 35 18.43 -0.55 -4.08
N ARG A 36 17.84 -0.21 -2.93
CA ARG A 36 16.45 -0.59 -2.64
C ARG A 36 15.46 0.03 -3.63
N VAL A 37 15.66 1.30 -3.98
CA VAL A 37 14.83 1.98 -4.99
C VAL A 37 15.03 1.37 -6.37
N SER A 38 16.27 1.05 -6.77
CA SER A 38 16.53 0.49 -8.09
C SER A 38 15.90 -0.89 -8.27
N LEU A 39 15.97 -1.76 -7.25
CA LEU A 39 15.34 -3.08 -7.28
C LEU A 39 13.82 -2.97 -7.43
N ILE A 40 13.16 -2.14 -6.61
CA ILE A 40 11.70 -1.93 -6.74
C ILE A 40 11.32 -1.37 -8.13
N ALA A 41 12.13 -0.46 -8.68
CA ALA A 41 11.88 0.12 -9.98
C ALA A 41 12.15 -0.84 -11.16
N GLU A 42 12.99 -1.86 -10.94
CA GLU A 42 13.25 -2.94 -11.89
C GLU A 42 12.01 -3.83 -11.98
N GLU A 43 11.54 -4.38 -10.85
CA GLU A 43 10.36 -5.27 -10.84
C GLU A 43 9.07 -4.57 -11.29
N LEU A 44 8.96 -3.26 -11.06
CA LEU A 44 7.83 -2.48 -11.57
C LEU A 44 7.81 -2.44 -13.11
N LYS A 45 8.96 -2.34 -13.77
CA LYS A 45 9.03 -2.37 -15.24
C LYS A 45 8.64 -3.74 -15.78
N GLU A 46 9.06 -4.81 -15.12
CA GLU A 46 8.66 -6.16 -15.48
C GLU A 46 7.14 -6.35 -15.35
N LEU A 47 6.52 -5.78 -14.31
CA LEU A 47 5.07 -5.75 -14.19
C LEU A 47 4.41 -4.99 -15.33
N GLU A 48 4.93 -3.81 -15.71
CA GLU A 48 4.44 -3.04 -16.85
C GLU A 48 4.55 -3.82 -18.18
N GLU A 49 5.65 -4.54 -18.37
CA GLU A 49 5.88 -5.42 -19.53
C GLU A 49 4.90 -6.59 -19.56
N GLY A 50 4.73 -7.32 -18.44
CA GLY A 50 3.77 -8.41 -18.34
C GLY A 50 2.33 -7.98 -18.61
N ILE A 51 1.93 -6.80 -18.10
CA ILE A 51 0.61 -6.21 -18.40
C ILE A 51 0.47 -5.89 -19.89
N LYS A 52 1.49 -5.26 -20.49
CA LYS A 52 1.50 -4.92 -21.91
C LYS A 52 1.42 -6.17 -22.80
N ASN A 53 2.08 -7.24 -22.39
CA ASN A 53 2.10 -8.53 -23.08
C ASN A 53 0.83 -9.36 -22.83
N GLN A 54 -0.02 -8.94 -21.87
CA GLN A 54 -1.17 -9.71 -21.38
C GLN A 54 -0.78 -11.12 -20.87
N ASP A 55 0.41 -11.24 -20.29
CA ASP A 55 0.94 -12.51 -19.78
C ASP A 55 0.74 -12.60 -18.25
N ILE A 56 -0.19 -13.45 -17.84
CA ILE A 56 -0.51 -13.65 -16.42
C ILE A 56 0.63 -14.29 -15.62
N VAL A 57 1.52 -15.04 -16.28
CA VAL A 57 2.68 -15.66 -15.63
C VAL A 57 3.73 -14.60 -15.36
N GLU A 58 4.06 -13.75 -16.34
CA GLU A 58 4.97 -12.61 -16.15
C GLU A 58 4.43 -11.64 -15.08
N ILE A 59 3.13 -11.35 -15.09
CA ILE A 59 2.49 -10.52 -14.07
C ILE A 59 2.62 -11.16 -12.67
N ALA A 60 2.40 -12.47 -12.57
CA ALA A 60 2.51 -13.16 -11.28
C ALA A 60 3.95 -13.16 -10.74
N ASP A 61 4.94 -13.35 -11.61
CA ASP A 61 6.36 -13.31 -11.29
C ASP A 61 6.75 -11.93 -10.76
N ALA A 62 6.47 -10.88 -11.53
CA ALA A 62 6.79 -9.50 -11.14
C ALA A 62 6.09 -9.07 -9.84
N LEU A 63 4.83 -9.51 -9.60
CA LEU A 63 4.15 -9.21 -8.32
C LEU A 63 4.80 -9.93 -7.12
N CYS A 64 5.26 -11.17 -7.31
CA CYS A 64 6.02 -11.89 -6.29
C CYS A 64 7.34 -11.18 -5.99
N ASP A 65 8.05 -10.73 -7.03
CA ASP A 65 9.36 -10.09 -6.89
C ASP A 65 9.26 -8.70 -6.29
N ILE A 66 8.26 -7.89 -6.68
CA ILE A 66 7.93 -6.62 -6.00
C ILE A 66 7.73 -6.85 -4.50
N GLN A 67 6.95 -7.85 -4.12
CA GLN A 67 6.74 -8.18 -2.70
C GLN A 67 8.05 -8.59 -2.02
N TYR A 68 8.91 -9.33 -2.71
CA TYR A 68 10.21 -9.78 -2.18
C TYR A 68 11.16 -8.61 -1.95
N VAL A 69 11.35 -7.74 -2.94
CA VAL A 69 12.26 -6.58 -2.85
C VAL A 69 11.71 -5.51 -1.89
N LEU A 70 10.38 -5.36 -1.78
CA LEU A 70 9.73 -4.54 -0.77
C LEU A 70 10.03 -5.04 0.65
N SER A 71 9.90 -6.34 0.90
CA SER A 71 10.28 -6.95 2.19
C SER A 71 11.76 -6.72 2.50
N GLY A 72 12.65 -6.81 1.51
CA GLY A 72 14.07 -6.47 1.66
C GLY A 72 14.30 -5.01 2.05
N ALA A 73 13.54 -4.07 1.47
CA ALA A 73 13.57 -2.66 1.86
C ALA A 73 13.10 -2.46 3.30
N ILE A 74 11.98 -3.05 3.71
CA ILE A 74 11.46 -2.95 5.08
C ILE A 74 12.52 -3.38 6.12
N LEU A 75 13.25 -4.47 5.84
CA LEU A 75 14.34 -4.97 6.69
C LEU A 75 15.52 -3.99 6.74
N GLU A 76 15.93 -3.43 5.60
CA GLU A 76 17.07 -2.51 5.52
C GLU A 76 16.79 -1.11 6.06
N PHE A 77 15.52 -0.72 6.19
CA PHE A 77 15.11 0.50 6.89
C PHE A 77 14.80 0.26 8.38
N GLY A 78 14.97 -0.97 8.86
CA GLY A 78 14.75 -1.34 10.26
C GLY A 78 13.30 -1.25 10.72
N LEU A 79 12.37 -1.45 9.79
CA LEU A 79 10.93 -1.33 10.04
C LEU A 79 10.28 -2.66 10.39
N ALA A 80 11.01 -3.78 10.41
CA ALA A 80 10.44 -5.12 10.49
C ALA A 80 9.45 -5.32 11.65
N GLU A 81 9.86 -4.97 12.87
CA GLU A 81 9.04 -5.12 14.09
C GLU A 81 7.83 -4.16 14.12
N LYS A 82 7.86 -3.07 13.36
CA LYS A 82 6.79 -2.06 13.30
C LYS A 82 5.91 -2.18 12.06
N PHE A 83 6.34 -2.93 11.05
CA PHE A 83 5.70 -2.91 9.73
C PHE A 83 4.26 -3.40 9.79
N LYS A 84 3.97 -4.40 10.62
CA LYS A 84 2.59 -4.86 10.84
C LYS A 84 1.69 -3.72 11.33
N ALA A 85 2.11 -2.99 12.37
CA ALA A 85 1.34 -1.88 12.91
C ALA A 85 1.17 -0.75 11.89
N LEU A 86 2.22 -0.44 11.13
CA LEU A 86 2.17 0.55 10.05
C LEU A 86 1.15 0.16 8.97
N PHE A 87 1.18 -1.10 8.53
CA PHE A 87 0.25 -1.61 7.53
C PHE A 87 -1.19 -1.62 8.04
N ASP A 88 -1.42 -2.09 9.26
CA ASP A 88 -2.73 -2.11 9.90
C ASP A 88 -3.32 -0.69 10.03
N GLU A 89 -2.48 0.31 10.35
CA GLU A 89 -2.92 1.71 10.45
C GLU A 89 -3.25 2.32 9.08
N VAL A 90 -2.46 2.02 8.04
CA VAL A 90 -2.81 2.36 6.66
C VAL A 90 -4.12 1.70 6.26
N GLN A 91 -4.35 0.43 6.63
CA GLN A 91 -5.58 -0.29 6.33
C GLN A 91 -6.78 0.34 7.06
N ARG A 92 -6.66 0.65 8.36
CA ARG A 92 -7.69 1.35 9.13
C ARG A 92 -8.05 2.68 8.47
N SER A 93 -7.05 3.49 8.10
CA SER A 93 -7.27 4.76 7.41
C SER A 93 -7.95 4.57 6.05
N ASN A 94 -7.53 3.57 5.26
CA ASN A 94 -8.16 3.25 3.97
C ASN A 94 -9.62 2.83 4.13
N MET A 95 -9.94 1.99 5.11
CA MET A 95 -11.31 1.57 5.39
C MET A 95 -12.19 2.72 5.91
N SER A 96 -11.61 3.74 6.55
CA SER A 96 -12.34 4.94 6.98
C SER A 96 -12.88 5.80 5.83
N LYS A 97 -12.48 5.52 4.58
CA LYS A 97 -13.03 6.19 3.39
C LYS A 97 -14.49 5.84 3.12
N ALA A 98 -14.98 4.71 3.63
CA ALA A 98 -16.38 4.32 3.48
C ALA A 98 -17.30 5.19 4.35
N CYS A 99 -18.50 5.50 3.85
CA CYS A 99 -19.57 6.13 4.62
C CYS A 99 -20.43 5.03 5.26
N LYS A 100 -20.94 5.28 6.47
CA LYS A 100 -21.79 4.35 7.23
C LYS A 100 -23.28 4.66 7.07
N THR A 101 -23.62 5.87 6.62
CA THR A 101 -25.01 6.29 6.43
C THR A 101 -25.19 6.95 5.07
N ILE A 102 -26.44 6.99 4.60
CA ILE A 102 -26.81 7.72 3.39
C ILE A 102 -26.45 9.20 3.54
N ALA A 103 -26.75 9.80 4.70
CA ALA A 103 -26.46 11.20 4.96
C ALA A 103 -24.96 11.53 4.82
N GLU A 104 -24.08 10.67 5.34
CA GLU A 104 -22.63 10.83 5.17
C GLU A 104 -22.22 10.72 3.69
N ALA A 105 -22.82 9.79 2.94
CA ALA A 105 -22.52 9.60 1.52
C ALA A 105 -22.98 10.80 0.67
N GLU A 106 -24.18 11.32 0.91
CA GLU A 106 -24.73 12.51 0.25
C GLU A 106 -23.90 13.77 0.55
N GLN A 107 -23.48 13.95 1.80
CA GLN A 107 -22.58 15.04 2.18
C GLN A 107 -21.21 14.90 1.53
N THR A 108 -20.67 13.68 1.47
CA THR A 108 -19.39 13.41 0.80
C THR A 108 -19.48 13.71 -0.70
N VAL A 109 -20.54 13.26 -1.39
CA VAL A 109 -20.75 13.58 -2.80
C VAL A 109 -20.87 15.09 -3.01
N SER A 110 -21.65 15.78 -2.17
CA SER A 110 -21.81 17.23 -2.23
C SER A 110 -20.47 17.96 -2.07
N LEU A 111 -19.62 17.51 -1.14
CA LEU A 111 -18.29 18.06 -0.92
C LEU A 111 -17.43 18.02 -2.20
N TYR A 112 -17.40 16.88 -2.90
CA TYR A 112 -16.58 16.70 -4.10
C TYR A 112 -17.18 17.38 -5.32
N GLN A 113 -18.50 17.34 -5.50
CA GLN A 113 -19.18 18.05 -6.59
C GLN A 113 -18.96 19.56 -6.50
N ASN A 114 -18.94 20.14 -5.29
CA ASN A 114 -18.58 21.54 -5.06
C ASN A 114 -17.12 21.87 -5.41
N GLN A 115 -16.24 20.87 -5.49
CA GLN A 115 -14.85 21.00 -5.94
C GLN A 115 -14.69 20.70 -7.45
N GLY A 116 -15.80 20.49 -8.17
CA GLY A 116 -15.78 20.16 -9.59
C GLY A 116 -15.43 18.71 -9.90
N VAL A 117 -15.50 17.81 -8.91
CA VAL A 117 -15.28 16.37 -9.09
C VAL A 117 -16.61 15.67 -9.31
N ASP A 118 -16.81 15.07 -10.49
CA ASP A 118 -18.00 14.25 -10.75
C ASP A 118 -17.88 12.89 -10.04
N CYS A 119 -18.81 12.65 -9.12
CA CYS A 119 -18.85 11.45 -8.29
C CYS A 119 -20.28 11.05 -7.93
N HIS A 120 -20.43 9.79 -7.54
CA HIS A 120 -21.66 9.19 -7.02
C HIS A 120 -21.34 8.23 -5.88
N TYR A 121 -22.35 7.75 -5.17
CA TYR A 121 -22.18 6.68 -4.18
C TYR A 121 -22.93 5.42 -4.59
N GLU A 122 -22.42 4.27 -4.16
CA GLU A 122 -23.02 2.95 -4.32
C GLU A 122 -23.16 2.31 -2.92
N LYS A 123 -24.27 1.60 -2.67
CA LYS A 123 -24.47 0.86 -1.41
C LYS A 123 -23.85 -0.53 -1.56
N GLU A 124 -22.94 -0.89 -0.66
CA GLU A 124 -22.26 -2.19 -0.62
C GLU A 124 -22.37 -2.79 0.78
N GLY A 125 -23.25 -3.78 0.93
CA GLY A 125 -23.64 -4.32 2.24
C GLY A 125 -24.19 -3.21 3.15
N GLU A 126 -23.53 -2.98 4.27
CA GLU A 126 -23.89 -1.95 5.26
C GLU A 126 -23.18 -0.60 5.04
N LEU A 127 -22.35 -0.49 4.01
CA LEU A 127 -21.55 0.69 3.73
C LEU A 127 -22.04 1.42 2.47
N PHE A 128 -21.64 2.69 2.36
CA PHE A 128 -21.85 3.53 1.19
C PHE A 128 -20.49 4.00 0.68
N LEU A 129 -20.15 3.62 -0.54
CA LEU A 129 -18.85 3.85 -1.15
C LEU A 129 -18.98 4.97 -2.18
N VAL A 130 -18.15 6.01 -2.06
CA VAL A 130 -18.18 7.16 -2.98
C VAL A 130 -17.09 6.99 -4.03
N TYR A 131 -17.48 7.04 -5.30
CA TYR A 131 -16.59 6.84 -6.44
C TYR A 131 -16.55 8.06 -7.34
N ARG A 132 -15.35 8.39 -7.82
CA ARG A 132 -15.20 9.31 -8.97
C ARG A 132 -15.65 8.60 -10.24
N LYS A 133 -16.42 9.28 -11.09
CA LYS A 133 -16.97 8.66 -12.30
C LYS A 133 -15.93 8.31 -13.37
N GLU A 134 -14.87 9.12 -13.48
CA GLU A 134 -13.83 9.00 -14.51
C GLU A 134 -13.11 7.64 -14.48
N ASP A 135 -12.70 7.19 -13.28
CA ASP A 135 -11.81 6.04 -13.11
C ASP A 135 -12.27 5.07 -12.01
N ARG A 136 -13.48 5.27 -11.46
CA ARG A 136 -14.03 4.52 -10.32
C ARG A 136 -13.13 4.54 -9.09
N LYS A 137 -12.26 5.54 -8.94
CA LYS A 137 -11.44 5.69 -7.73
C LYS A 137 -12.32 5.96 -6.51
N THR A 138 -12.09 5.20 -5.43
CA THR A 138 -12.70 5.44 -4.12
C THR A 138 -12.27 6.81 -3.58
N LEU A 139 -13.25 7.65 -3.27
CA LEU A 139 -13.07 8.95 -2.64
C LEU A 139 -13.15 8.84 -1.11
N LYS A 140 -12.54 9.80 -0.42
CA LYS A 140 -12.52 9.83 1.05
C LYS A 140 -13.84 10.38 1.58
N SER A 141 -14.51 9.65 2.49
CA SER A 141 -15.68 10.14 3.21
C SER A 141 -15.41 11.47 3.92
N ILE A 142 -16.47 12.21 4.25
CA ILE A 142 -16.39 13.41 5.09
C ILE A 142 -15.83 13.11 6.50
N ASN A 143 -15.98 11.86 6.97
CA ASN A 143 -15.47 11.36 8.25
C ASN A 143 -14.15 10.58 8.11
N TYR A 144 -13.45 10.73 6.98
CA TYR A 144 -12.17 10.08 6.74
C TYR A 144 -11.15 10.42 7.82
N SER A 145 -10.44 9.41 8.29
CA SER A 145 -9.39 9.55 9.28
C SER A 145 -8.03 9.19 8.65
N PRO A 146 -7.09 10.13 8.56
CA PRO A 146 -5.76 9.87 8.01
C PRO A 146 -4.96 8.90 8.89
N ALA A 147 -4.02 8.18 8.28
CA ALA A 147 -3.12 7.27 8.98
C ALA A 147 -2.12 8.05 9.86
N ASP A 148 -1.96 7.67 11.12
CA ASP A 148 -0.91 8.19 12.00
C ASP A 148 0.29 7.23 12.07
N LEU A 149 1.19 7.35 11.09
CA LEU A 149 2.41 6.55 11.06
C LEU A 149 3.47 7.10 12.01
N LYS A 150 3.44 8.40 12.32
CA LYS A 150 4.44 9.05 13.18
C LYS A 150 4.35 8.50 14.60
N GLY A 151 3.14 8.34 15.13
CA GLY A 151 2.92 7.73 16.44
C GLY A 151 3.44 6.28 16.56
N ILE A 152 3.53 5.55 15.44
CA ILE A 152 4.02 4.16 15.40
C ILE A 152 5.54 4.10 15.28
N ILE A 153 6.13 4.97 14.45
CA ILE A 153 7.58 5.04 14.27
C ILE A 153 8.25 5.46 15.59
N GLY A 154 7.72 6.50 16.25
CA GLY A 154 8.36 7.16 17.40
C GLY A 154 8.95 8.50 17.01
#